data_AF-B0W2K6-F1
#
_entry.id   AF-B0W2K6-F1
#
_cell.length_a   1.000
_cell.length_b   1.000
_cell.length_c   1.000
_cell.angle_alpha   90.00
_cell.angle_beta   90.00
_cell.angle_gamma   90.00
#
_symmetry.space_group_name_H-M   'P 1'
#
loop_
_entity.id
_entity.type
_entity.pdbx_description
1 polymer ?
#
loop_
_entity_poly.entity_id
_entity_poly.type
_entity_poly.pdbx_seq_one_letter_code
_entity_poly.pdbx_strand_id
1 'polypeptide(L)'
;MQWLLTTRGVAGMCSKTAVAPLDRIKILLQAHSIHYKHLGVFSGLKHIVKKESFIALYKGNGAQMVRIFPYAATQFTAFEYLGKILGTNLPIKHADKFVAGAGAGVTAVTLTYPLDTIRARLAFQVTGEHRYNGIVHTAVTIFKTEGGFRALYRGFVPTLMGMVPYAGFSFYCFEMLKFMCMKYAPAWTCDTCERNTGGLVLSVPAKLLCGGFAGAVAQSFSYPLDVTRRRMQLAMMNPETAKFGLN
;
A
#
# COMPACT_ATOMS: atom_id res chain seq x y z
N MET A 1 -19.90 -13.62 -7.31
CA MET A 1 -18.87 -12.62 -7.68
C MET A 1 -18.98 -11.33 -6.86
N GLN A 2 -20.14 -10.67 -6.89
CA GLN A 2 -20.44 -9.45 -6.12
C GLN A 2 -20.11 -9.57 -4.61
N TRP A 3 -20.57 -10.64 -3.95
CA TRP A 3 -20.36 -10.90 -2.52
C TRP A 3 -18.88 -11.05 -2.11
N LEU A 4 -18.04 -11.56 -3.02
CA LEU A 4 -16.62 -11.73 -2.75
C LEU A 4 -15.88 -10.38 -2.81
N LEU A 5 -16.31 -9.47 -3.69
CA LEU A 5 -15.75 -8.12 -3.78
C LEU A 5 -16.19 -7.26 -2.58
N THR A 6 -17.45 -7.36 -2.15
CA THR A 6 -17.95 -6.59 -1.00
C THR A 6 -17.31 -7.05 0.30
N THR A 7 -17.23 -8.36 0.56
CA THR A 7 -16.58 -8.89 1.78
C THR A 7 -15.08 -8.54 1.83
N ARG A 8 -14.37 -8.68 0.70
CA ARG A 8 -12.95 -8.27 0.60
C ARG A 8 -12.76 -6.76 0.76
N GLY A 9 -13.69 -5.97 0.21
CA GLY A 9 -13.72 -4.52 0.36
C GLY A 9 -13.88 -4.10 1.83
N VAL A 10 -14.91 -4.61 2.51
CA VAL A 10 -15.20 -4.28 3.91
C VAL A 10 -14.06 -4.72 4.84
N ALA A 11 -13.55 -5.96 4.68
CA ALA A 11 -12.41 -6.42 5.46
C ALA A 11 -11.16 -5.53 5.23
N GLY A 12 -10.91 -5.13 3.98
CA GLY A 12 -9.84 -4.20 3.63
C GLY A 12 -10.00 -2.82 4.24
N MET A 13 -11.23 -2.30 4.30
CA MET A 13 -11.56 -1.01 4.93
C MET A 13 -11.33 -1.04 6.43
N CYS A 14 -11.79 -2.10 7.12
CA CYS A 14 -11.58 -2.28 8.56
C CYS A 14 -10.09 -2.36 8.89
N SER A 15 -9.33 -3.18 8.15
CA SER A 15 -7.88 -3.31 8.32
C SER A 15 -7.16 -1.98 8.10
N LYS A 16 -7.47 -1.26 7.01
CA LYS A 16 -6.85 0.04 6.71
C LYS A 16 -7.20 1.14 7.71
N THR A 17 -8.40 1.09 8.28
CA THR A 17 -8.80 2.01 9.34
C THR A 17 -8.06 1.72 10.63
N ALA A 18 -7.89 0.46 11.00
CA ALA A 18 -7.12 0.08 12.20
C ALA A 18 -5.65 0.56 12.14
N VAL A 19 -5.03 0.53 10.95
CA VAL A 19 -3.64 1.00 10.77
C VAL A 19 -3.52 2.47 10.36
N ALA A 20 -4.62 3.19 10.17
CA ALA A 20 -4.62 4.57 9.67
C ALA A 20 -3.78 5.54 10.53
N PRO A 21 -3.80 5.48 11.88
CA PRO A 21 -2.94 6.34 12.71
C PRO A 21 -1.44 6.13 12.45
N LEU A 22 -1.02 4.87 12.27
CA LEU A 22 0.38 4.51 11.97
C LEU A 22 0.77 4.93 10.56
N ASP A 23 -0.12 4.75 9.59
CA ASP A 23 0.08 5.20 8.21
C ASP A 23 0.27 6.73 8.15
N ARG A 24 -0.50 7.50 8.93
CA ARG A 24 -0.37 8.97 8.96
C ARG A 24 0.97 9.41 9.53
N ILE A 25 1.38 8.91 10.70
CA ILE A 25 2.67 9.30 11.30
C ILE A 25 3.85 8.87 10.41
N LYS A 26 3.76 7.72 9.75
CA LYS A 26 4.73 7.28 8.74
C LYS A 26 4.87 8.30 7.62
N ILE A 27 3.76 8.79 7.04
CA ILE A 27 3.78 9.80 5.98
C ILE A 27 4.44 11.11 6.46
N LEU A 28 4.08 11.58 7.66
CA LEU A 28 4.63 12.82 8.24
C LEU A 28 6.16 12.75 8.45
N LEU A 29 6.67 11.59 8.89
CA LEU A 29 8.10 11.36 9.10
C LEU A 29 8.86 11.15 7.78
N GLN A 30 8.33 10.33 6.86
CA GLN A 30 8.97 10.05 5.56
C GLN A 30 9.15 11.32 4.71
N ALA A 31 8.20 12.24 4.79
CA ALA A 31 8.23 13.51 4.06
C ALA A 31 8.85 14.67 4.83
N HIS A 32 9.44 14.41 6.00
CA HIS A 32 10.14 15.40 6.82
C HIS A 32 9.28 16.64 7.13
N SER A 33 8.04 16.41 7.61
CA SER A 33 7.18 17.51 8.03
C SER A 33 7.88 18.40 9.07
N ILE A 34 7.83 19.72 8.89
CA ILE A 34 8.51 20.69 9.77
C ILE A 34 8.12 20.49 11.24
N HIS A 35 6.85 20.21 11.48
CA HIS A 35 6.26 20.04 12.81
C HIS A 35 6.61 18.71 13.51
N TYR A 36 6.87 17.63 12.76
CA TYR A 36 7.02 16.29 13.35
C TYR A 36 8.37 15.61 13.06
N LYS A 37 9.26 16.21 12.26
CA LYS A 37 10.55 15.59 11.87
C LYS A 37 11.46 15.22 13.05
N HIS A 38 11.34 15.92 14.18
CA HIS A 38 12.18 15.71 15.37
C HIS A 38 11.59 14.69 16.36
N LEU A 39 10.40 14.15 16.09
CA LEU A 39 9.69 13.27 17.01
C LEU A 39 9.80 11.81 16.56
N GLY A 40 9.98 10.89 17.52
CA GLY A 40 9.82 9.46 17.26
C GLY A 40 8.35 9.08 17.02
N VAL A 41 8.08 7.86 16.55
CA VAL A 41 6.73 7.40 16.16
C VAL A 41 5.69 7.59 17.28
N PHE A 42 5.96 7.04 18.48
CA PHE A 42 5.04 7.11 19.61
C PHE A 42 4.89 8.54 20.16
N SER A 43 6.00 9.30 20.19
CA SER A 43 5.98 10.70 20.61
C SER A 43 5.15 11.54 19.63
N GLY A 44 5.31 11.32 18.32
CA GLY A 44 4.55 11.97 17.26
C GLY A 44 3.06 11.66 17.32
N LEU A 45 2.66 10.40 17.55
CA LEU A 45 1.26 10.03 17.76
C LEU A 45 0.65 10.78 18.95
N LYS A 46 1.34 10.78 20.11
CA LYS A 46 0.90 11.52 21.30
C LYS A 46 0.82 13.02 21.03
N HIS A 47 1.76 13.55 20.25
CA HIS A 47 1.82 14.96 19.87
C HIS A 47 0.65 15.35 18.97
N ILE A 48 0.28 14.54 17.98
CA ILE A 48 -0.89 14.74 17.12
C ILE A 48 -2.16 14.83 17.95
N VAL A 49 -2.36 13.90 18.87
CA VAL A 49 -3.56 13.88 19.73
C VAL A 49 -3.62 15.12 20.62
N LYS A 50 -2.47 15.55 21.17
CA LYS A 50 -2.39 16.71 22.07
C LYS A 50 -2.52 18.06 21.36
N LYS A 51 -2.01 18.20 20.13
CA LYS A 51 -1.96 19.48 19.39
C LYS A 51 -3.10 19.66 18.40
N GLU A 52 -3.53 18.59 17.73
CA GLU A 52 -4.59 18.66 16.73
C GLU A 52 -5.90 18.14 17.32
N SER A 53 -6.03 16.82 17.44
CA SER A 53 -7.20 16.08 17.94
C SER A 53 -7.01 14.58 17.71
N PHE A 54 -7.81 13.74 18.38
CA PHE A 54 -7.85 12.30 18.12
C PHE A 54 -8.24 11.97 16.66
N ILE A 55 -9.24 12.68 16.12
CA ILE A 55 -9.74 12.50 14.74
C ILE A 55 -8.65 12.85 13.71
N ALA A 56 -7.70 13.74 14.06
CA ALA A 56 -6.64 14.14 13.15
C ALA A 56 -5.74 12.95 12.75
N LEU A 57 -5.61 11.92 13.59
CA LEU A 57 -4.88 10.68 13.26
C LEU A 57 -5.40 9.99 11.99
N TYR A 58 -6.67 10.22 11.63
CA TYR A 58 -7.33 9.59 10.49
C TYR A 58 -7.40 10.50 9.25
N LYS A 59 -6.68 11.63 9.23
CA LYS A 59 -6.60 12.48 8.04
C LYS A 59 -6.08 11.70 6.83
N GLY A 60 -6.79 11.83 5.70
CA GLY A 60 -6.53 11.05 4.49
C GLY A 60 -7.16 9.65 4.47
N ASN A 61 -7.68 9.12 5.59
CA ASN A 61 -8.31 7.79 5.61
C ASN A 61 -9.54 7.71 4.69
N GLY A 62 -10.33 8.79 4.58
CA GLY A 62 -11.46 8.84 3.65
C GLY A 62 -11.06 8.60 2.18
N ALA A 63 -9.96 9.22 1.72
CA ALA A 63 -9.43 8.97 0.38
C ALA A 63 -8.93 7.53 0.21
N GLN A 64 -8.36 6.94 1.27
CA GLN A 64 -7.98 5.52 1.28
C GLN A 64 -9.19 4.60 1.15
N MET A 65 -10.30 4.90 1.82
CA MET A 65 -11.53 4.11 1.74
C MET A 65 -12.14 4.16 0.34
N VAL A 66 -12.24 5.36 -0.24
CA VAL A 66 -12.72 5.54 -1.62
C VAL A 66 -11.85 4.78 -2.62
N ARG A 67 -10.54 4.67 -2.37
CA ARG A 67 -9.61 3.95 -3.26
C ARG A 67 -9.80 2.43 -3.27
N ILE A 68 -10.31 1.82 -2.19
CA ILE A 68 -10.38 0.35 -2.07
C ILE A 68 -11.27 -0.27 -3.16
N PHE A 69 -12.43 0.32 -3.41
CA PHE A 69 -13.38 -0.22 -4.39
C PHE A 69 -12.88 -0.15 -5.84
N PRO A 70 -12.43 1.02 -6.37
CA PRO A 70 -11.90 1.10 -7.74
C PRO A 70 -10.64 0.24 -7.92
N TYR A 71 -9.80 0.13 -6.89
CA TYR A 71 -8.61 -0.71 -6.93
C TYR A 71 -8.99 -2.19 -7.10
N ALA A 72 -9.90 -2.69 -6.26
CA ALA A 72 -10.36 -4.08 -6.33
C ALA A 72 -11.09 -4.39 -7.65
N ALA A 73 -11.97 -3.49 -8.10
CA ALA A 73 -12.71 -3.64 -9.35
C ALA A 73 -11.79 -3.68 -10.58
N THR A 74 -10.84 -2.75 -10.65
CA THR A 74 -9.88 -2.68 -11.78
C THR A 74 -8.93 -3.88 -11.77
N GLN A 75 -8.40 -4.25 -10.60
CA GLN A 75 -7.50 -5.40 -10.49
C GLN A 75 -8.21 -6.69 -10.93
N PHE A 76 -9.46 -6.86 -10.53
CA PHE A 76 -10.23 -8.03 -10.90
C PHE A 76 -10.54 -8.06 -12.41
N THR A 77 -11.04 -6.94 -12.96
CA THR A 77 -11.37 -6.82 -14.39
C THR A 77 -10.14 -6.99 -15.28
N ALA A 78 -9.02 -6.37 -14.92
CA ALA A 78 -7.76 -6.47 -15.65
C ALA A 78 -7.20 -7.91 -15.61
N PHE A 79 -7.35 -8.61 -14.48
CA PHE A 79 -6.93 -10.01 -14.37
C PHE A 79 -7.71 -10.92 -15.33
N GLU A 80 -9.05 -10.78 -15.40
CA GLU A 80 -9.86 -11.54 -16.34
C GLU A 80 -9.54 -11.21 -17.80
N TYR A 81 -9.35 -9.93 -18.10
CA TYR A 81 -9.00 -9.49 -19.45
C TYR A 81 -7.64 -10.03 -19.91
N LEU A 82 -6.61 -9.91 -19.06
CA LEU A 82 -5.28 -10.46 -19.36
C LEU A 82 -5.28 -11.98 -19.43
N GLY A 83 -6.05 -12.67 -18.57
CA GLY A 83 -6.22 -14.12 -18.65
C GLY A 83 -6.82 -14.58 -19.97
N LYS A 84 -7.84 -13.87 -20.48
CA LYS A 84 -8.43 -14.14 -21.80
C LYS A 84 -7.43 -13.95 -22.94
N ILE A 85 -6.61 -12.89 -22.90
CA ILE A 85 -5.58 -12.63 -23.92
C ILE A 85 -4.48 -13.70 -23.90
N LEU A 86 -4.06 -14.15 -22.72
CA LEU A 86 -3.04 -15.17 -22.54
C LEU A 86 -3.54 -16.60 -22.88
N GLY A 87 -4.79 -16.76 -23.34
CA GLY A 87 -5.32 -18.03 -23.83
C GLY A 87 -5.51 -19.07 -22.73
N THR A 88 -6.01 -18.68 -21.55
CA THR A 88 -6.21 -19.57 -20.38
C THR A 88 -7.31 -20.65 -20.54
N ASN A 89 -7.52 -21.19 -21.74
CA ASN A 89 -8.42 -22.30 -22.05
C ASN A 89 -7.74 -23.69 -22.04
N LEU A 90 -6.42 -23.77 -21.78
CA LEU A 90 -5.59 -24.99 -21.73
C LEU A 90 -4.83 -25.08 -20.38
N PRO A 91 -4.30 -26.26 -19.96
CA PRO A 91 -3.84 -26.48 -18.58
C PRO A 91 -2.72 -25.49 -18.21
N ILE A 92 -3.01 -24.73 -17.16
CA ILE A 92 -2.45 -23.40 -16.93
C ILE A 92 -1.00 -23.49 -16.44
N LYS A 93 -0.06 -22.88 -17.18
CA LYS A 93 1.29 -22.65 -16.66
C LYS A 93 1.21 -21.62 -15.52
N HIS A 94 1.87 -21.89 -14.40
CA HIS A 94 1.91 -20.97 -13.25
C HIS A 94 2.42 -19.57 -13.63
N ALA A 95 3.25 -19.48 -14.66
CA ALA A 95 3.77 -18.23 -15.22
C ALA A 95 2.68 -17.31 -15.79
N ASP A 96 1.68 -17.85 -16.50
CA ASP A 96 0.67 -17.04 -17.17
C ASP A 96 -0.26 -16.34 -16.15
N LYS A 97 -0.61 -17.05 -15.08
CA LYS A 97 -1.33 -16.48 -13.93
C LYS A 97 -0.53 -15.39 -13.23
N PHE A 98 0.79 -15.58 -13.13
CA PHE A 98 1.68 -14.59 -12.52
C PHE A 98 1.73 -13.32 -13.36
N VAL A 99 1.91 -13.43 -14.67
CA VAL A 99 1.93 -12.28 -15.60
C VAL A 99 0.59 -11.56 -15.60
N ALA A 100 -0.53 -12.29 -15.68
CA ALA A 100 -1.87 -11.70 -15.60
C ALA A 100 -2.11 -10.98 -14.26
N GLY A 101 -1.68 -11.57 -13.15
CA GLY A 101 -1.78 -10.97 -11.82
C GLY A 101 -0.94 -9.72 -11.64
N ALA A 102 0.33 -9.76 -12.09
CA ALA A 102 1.24 -8.63 -12.05
C ALA A 102 0.74 -7.47 -12.92
N GLY A 103 0.34 -7.76 -14.17
CA GLY A 103 -0.23 -6.77 -15.08
C GLY A 103 -1.49 -6.14 -14.51
N ALA A 104 -2.40 -6.95 -13.97
CA ALA A 104 -3.63 -6.45 -13.34
C ALA A 104 -3.35 -5.53 -12.14
N GLY A 105 -2.33 -5.86 -11.33
CA GLY A 105 -1.87 -5.01 -10.23
C GLY A 105 -1.35 -3.66 -10.72
N VAL A 106 -0.51 -3.65 -11.75
CA VAL A 106 0.02 -2.41 -12.36
C VAL A 106 -1.11 -1.56 -12.93
N THR A 107 -2.07 -2.16 -13.66
CA THR A 107 -3.23 -1.44 -14.20
C THR A 107 -4.07 -0.82 -13.08
N ALA A 108 -4.36 -1.57 -12.01
CA ALA A 108 -5.13 -1.07 -10.88
C ALA A 108 -4.41 0.08 -10.14
N VAL A 109 -3.09 -0.03 -9.95
CA VAL A 109 -2.28 1.04 -9.37
C VAL A 109 -2.31 2.28 -10.24
N THR A 110 -2.16 2.13 -11.56
CA THR A 110 -2.16 3.24 -12.51
C THR A 110 -3.47 4.02 -12.44
N LEU A 111 -4.60 3.33 -12.51
CA LEU A 111 -5.93 3.96 -12.46
C LEU A 111 -6.20 4.64 -11.10
N THR A 112 -5.74 4.05 -10.01
CA THR A 112 -6.02 4.56 -8.65
C THR A 112 -4.92 5.46 -8.09
N TYR A 113 -3.87 5.74 -8.87
CA TYR A 113 -2.74 6.55 -8.43
C TYR A 113 -3.12 7.97 -8.00
N PRO A 114 -4.03 8.69 -8.71
CA PRO A 114 -4.45 10.03 -8.28
C PRO A 114 -5.02 10.06 -6.86
N LEU A 115 -5.79 9.03 -6.47
CA LEU A 115 -6.34 8.91 -5.12
C LEU A 115 -5.24 8.64 -4.07
N ASP A 116 -4.17 7.95 -4.43
CA ASP A 116 -3.01 7.77 -3.53
C ASP A 116 -2.25 9.07 -3.29
N THR A 117 -2.09 9.90 -4.33
CA THR A 117 -1.48 11.23 -4.20
C THR A 117 -2.35 12.16 -3.35
N ILE A 118 -3.66 12.18 -3.58
CA ILE A 118 -4.62 12.97 -2.78
C ILE A 118 -4.61 12.52 -1.32
N ARG A 119 -4.62 11.20 -1.06
CA ARG A 119 -4.50 10.64 0.28
C ARG A 119 -3.25 11.14 0.99
N ALA A 120 -2.08 11.06 0.33
CA ALA A 120 -0.81 11.45 0.93
C ALA A 120 -0.84 12.92 1.36
N ARG A 121 -1.35 13.80 0.51
CA ARG A 121 -1.44 15.25 0.79
C ARG A 121 -2.41 15.59 1.92
N LEU A 122 -3.58 14.94 1.93
CA LEU A 122 -4.54 15.10 3.03
C LEU A 122 -3.98 14.59 4.36
N ALA A 123 -3.22 13.49 4.35
CA ALA A 123 -2.60 12.94 5.55
C ALA A 123 -1.45 13.81 6.09
N PHE A 124 -0.70 14.47 5.19
CA PHE A 124 0.41 15.36 5.54
C PHE A 124 -0.04 16.70 6.12
N GLN A 125 -1.26 17.16 5.81
CA GLN A 125 -1.78 18.42 6.31
C GLN A 125 -1.97 18.43 7.83
N VAL A 126 -1.54 19.51 8.48
CA VAL A 126 -1.62 19.74 9.93
C VAL A 126 -2.82 20.64 10.25
N THR A 127 -3.52 20.41 11.37
CA THR A 127 -4.63 21.26 11.81
C THR A 127 -4.10 22.66 12.12
N GLY A 128 -4.76 23.68 11.56
CA GLY A 128 -4.32 25.08 11.63
C GLY A 128 -3.75 25.61 10.30
N GLU A 129 -3.18 24.74 9.46
CA GLU A 129 -2.65 25.08 8.12
C GLU A 129 -3.44 24.35 7.03
N HIS A 130 -4.76 24.56 7.02
CA HIS A 130 -5.63 23.84 6.08
C HIS A 130 -5.48 24.36 4.65
N ARG A 131 -4.66 23.69 3.83
CA ARG A 131 -4.55 23.96 2.39
C ARG A 131 -5.70 23.34 1.58
N TYR A 132 -6.27 22.24 2.07
CA TYR A 132 -7.34 21.52 1.39
C TYR A 132 -8.53 21.23 2.31
N ASN A 133 -9.74 21.37 1.74
CA ASN A 133 -11.01 21.16 2.43
C ASN A 133 -11.65 19.78 2.17
N GLY A 134 -11.08 18.97 1.27
CA GLY A 134 -11.61 17.64 0.95
C GLY A 134 -10.98 17.02 -0.29
N ILE A 135 -11.38 15.79 -0.63
CA ILE A 135 -10.80 15.00 -1.73
C ILE A 135 -10.91 15.73 -3.08
N VAL A 136 -12.11 16.23 -3.41
CA VAL A 136 -12.38 16.94 -4.67
C VAL A 136 -11.61 18.26 -4.72
N HIS A 137 -11.63 19.03 -3.63
CA HIS A 137 -10.87 20.27 -3.55
C HIS A 137 -9.37 20.02 -3.73
N THR A 138 -8.81 19.01 -3.06
CA THR A 138 -7.41 18.60 -3.25
C THR A 138 -7.12 18.25 -4.71
N ALA A 139 -7.97 17.45 -5.35
CA ALA A 139 -7.79 17.07 -6.76
C ALA A 139 -7.77 18.30 -7.69
N VAL A 140 -8.75 19.19 -7.54
CA VAL A 140 -8.90 20.40 -8.37
C VAL A 140 -7.76 21.38 -8.12
N THR A 141 -7.36 21.59 -6.85
CA THR A 141 -6.22 22.46 -6.52
C THR A 141 -4.96 21.93 -7.18
N ILE A 142 -4.60 20.65 -6.99
CA ILE A 142 -3.40 20.05 -7.61
C ILE A 142 -3.44 20.23 -9.13
N PHE A 143 -4.59 19.96 -9.75
CA PHE A 143 -4.73 20.05 -11.19
C PHE A 143 -4.49 21.48 -11.69
N LYS A 144 -5.07 22.48 -11.03
CA LYS A 144 -4.98 23.89 -11.45
C LYS A 144 -3.64 24.55 -11.11
N THR A 145 -3.04 24.22 -9.97
CA THR A 145 -1.88 24.96 -9.44
C THR A 145 -0.54 24.29 -9.69
N GLU A 146 -0.49 22.97 -9.95
CA GLU A 146 0.78 22.21 -9.94
C GLU A 146 1.11 21.50 -11.27
N GLY A 147 0.39 21.80 -12.34
CA GLY A 147 0.67 21.24 -13.68
C GLY A 147 -0.22 20.05 -14.08
N GLY A 148 -1.49 20.07 -13.67
CA GLY A 148 -2.52 19.17 -14.21
C GLY A 148 -2.32 17.69 -13.83
N PHE A 149 -2.51 16.82 -14.83
CA PHE A 149 -2.42 15.37 -14.65
C PHE A 149 -1.03 14.90 -14.18
N ARG A 150 0.05 15.51 -14.65
CA ARG A 150 1.41 15.11 -14.27
C ARG A 150 1.65 15.22 -12.76
N ALA A 151 1.06 16.22 -12.12
CA ALA A 151 1.16 16.42 -10.68
C ALA A 151 0.49 15.29 -9.87
N LEU A 152 -0.64 14.76 -10.35
CA LEU A 152 -1.35 13.65 -9.71
C LEU A 152 -0.58 12.32 -9.80
N TYR A 153 0.31 12.17 -10.79
CA TYR A 153 1.12 10.98 -11.01
C TYR A 153 2.58 11.09 -10.50
N ARG A 154 2.91 12.14 -9.74
CA ARG A 154 4.24 12.26 -9.13
C ARG A 154 4.53 11.13 -8.15
N GLY A 155 5.65 10.44 -8.37
CA GLY A 155 6.06 9.26 -7.60
C GLY A 155 5.61 7.92 -8.20
N PHE A 156 4.98 7.92 -9.38
CA PHE A 156 4.54 6.69 -10.04
C PHE A 156 5.72 5.77 -10.41
N VAL A 157 6.81 6.34 -10.95
CA VAL A 157 8.02 5.59 -11.31
C VAL A 157 8.64 4.85 -10.10
N PRO A 158 8.96 5.49 -8.97
CA PRO A 158 9.46 4.76 -7.80
C PRO A 158 8.44 3.79 -7.20
N THR A 159 7.13 4.03 -7.42
CA THR A 159 6.08 3.07 -7.02
C THR A 159 6.22 1.76 -7.78
N LEU A 160 6.35 1.81 -9.12
CA LEU A 160 6.50 0.61 -9.93
C LEU A 160 7.83 -0.09 -9.67
N MET A 161 8.92 0.67 -9.59
CA MET A 161 10.24 0.11 -9.27
C MET A 161 10.28 -0.53 -7.88
N GLY A 162 9.51 -0.03 -6.90
CA GLY A 162 9.45 -0.59 -5.55
C GLY A 162 8.63 -1.88 -5.44
N MET A 163 7.65 -2.09 -6.32
CA MET A 163 6.80 -3.28 -6.31
C MET A 163 7.57 -4.56 -6.60
N VAL A 164 8.52 -4.51 -7.54
CA VAL A 164 9.32 -5.68 -7.96
C VAL A 164 10.21 -6.22 -6.83
N PRO A 165 11.10 -5.43 -6.18
CA PRO A 165 11.92 -5.92 -5.09
C PRO A 165 11.06 -6.29 -3.87
N TYR A 166 10.00 -5.54 -3.56
CA TYR A 166 9.10 -5.90 -2.47
C TYR A 166 8.49 -7.30 -2.69
N ALA A 167 7.92 -7.56 -3.86
CA ALA A 167 7.35 -8.87 -4.18
C ALA A 167 8.44 -9.97 -4.16
N GLY A 168 9.56 -9.75 -4.85
CA GLY A 168 10.65 -10.73 -4.95
C GLY A 168 11.20 -11.13 -3.58
N PHE A 169 11.60 -10.17 -2.75
CA PHE A 169 12.12 -10.45 -1.41
C PHE A 169 11.04 -11.02 -0.48
N SER A 170 9.80 -10.55 -0.57
CA SER A 170 8.71 -11.08 0.27
C SER A 170 8.43 -12.54 -0.03
N PHE A 171 8.34 -12.93 -1.31
CA PHE A 171 8.15 -14.32 -1.70
C PHE A 171 9.37 -15.19 -1.34
N TYR A 172 10.58 -14.71 -1.59
CA TYR A 172 11.81 -15.43 -1.24
C TYR A 172 11.91 -15.70 0.27
N CYS A 173 11.76 -14.65 1.09
CA CYS A 173 11.81 -14.79 2.54
C CYS A 173 10.66 -15.66 3.08
N PHE A 174 9.46 -15.54 2.50
CA PHE A 174 8.32 -16.37 2.91
C PHE A 174 8.57 -17.86 2.67
N GLU A 175 9.03 -18.25 1.47
CA GLU A 175 9.31 -19.66 1.17
C GLU A 175 10.50 -20.19 1.99
N MET A 176 11.53 -19.37 2.23
CA MET A 176 12.65 -19.73 3.10
C MET A 176 12.19 -19.99 4.55
N LEU A 177 11.40 -19.08 5.13
CA LEU A 177 10.88 -19.24 6.50
C LEU A 177 9.93 -20.43 6.60
N LYS A 178 9.07 -20.62 5.61
CA LYS A 178 8.16 -21.76 5.54
C LYS A 178 8.94 -23.08 5.49
N PHE A 179 9.99 -23.17 4.67
CA PHE A 179 10.87 -24.34 4.63
C PHE A 179 11.55 -24.60 5.97
N MET A 180 12.06 -23.55 6.63
CA MET A 180 12.66 -23.67 7.96
C MET A 180 11.64 -24.14 9.01
N CYS A 181 10.44 -23.56 9.07
CA CYS A 181 9.39 -23.98 10.00
C CYS A 181 8.99 -25.45 9.81
N MET A 182 8.81 -25.87 8.55
CA MET A 182 8.47 -27.26 8.22
C MET A 182 9.60 -28.24 8.56
N LYS A 183 10.87 -27.84 8.41
CA LYS A 183 12.04 -28.70 8.69
C LYS A 183 12.37 -28.81 10.17
N TYR A 184 12.29 -27.71 10.92
CA TYR A 184 12.79 -27.65 12.31
C TYR A 184 11.71 -27.76 13.38
N ALA A 185 10.45 -27.46 13.07
CA ALA A 185 9.35 -27.51 14.05
C ALA A 185 8.03 -28.03 13.44
N PRO A 186 8.01 -29.22 12.79
CA PRO A 186 6.79 -29.76 12.17
C PRO A 186 5.68 -30.00 13.20
N ALA A 187 6.01 -30.41 14.42
CA ALA A 187 5.03 -30.73 15.46
C ALA A 187 4.26 -29.52 16.03
N TRP A 188 4.82 -28.31 15.95
CA TRP A 188 4.22 -27.08 16.49
C TRP A 188 3.63 -26.16 15.42
N THR A 189 4.15 -26.27 14.20
CA THR A 189 3.87 -25.28 13.15
C THR A 189 3.04 -25.85 12.01
N CYS A 190 2.87 -27.18 11.93
CA CYS A 190 2.14 -27.82 10.84
C CYS A 190 0.90 -28.55 11.34
N ASP A 191 -0.21 -28.32 10.65
CA ASP A 191 -1.44 -29.09 10.81
C ASP A 191 -1.55 -30.09 9.65
N THR A 192 -1.98 -31.32 9.92
CA THR A 192 -2.31 -32.30 8.88
C THR A 192 -3.59 -31.87 8.18
N CYS A 193 -3.51 -31.59 6.88
CA CYS A 193 -4.66 -31.15 6.09
C CYS A 193 -4.95 -32.20 5.01
N GLU A 194 -6.01 -32.98 5.22
CA GLU A 194 -6.38 -34.13 4.38
C GLU A 194 -7.00 -33.73 3.03
N ARG A 195 -7.35 -32.45 2.83
CA ARG A 195 -8.27 -32.01 1.75
C ARG A 195 -7.63 -31.53 0.45
N ASN A 196 -6.31 -31.58 0.24
CA ASN A 196 -5.77 -31.17 -1.08
C ASN A 196 -4.47 -31.82 -1.58
N THR A 197 -3.74 -32.54 -0.73
CA THR A 197 -2.59 -33.41 -1.04
C THR A 197 -2.04 -33.74 0.34
N GLY A 198 -1.82 -35.01 0.69
CA GLY A 198 -1.35 -35.44 2.03
C GLY A 198 0.04 -34.90 2.43
N GLY A 199 0.20 -33.58 2.52
CA GLY A 199 1.40 -32.84 2.87
C GLY A 199 1.13 -31.89 4.03
N LEU A 200 2.18 -31.59 4.80
CA LEU A 200 2.11 -30.69 5.95
C LEU A 200 1.73 -29.28 5.50
N VAL A 201 0.68 -28.71 6.10
CA VAL A 201 0.27 -27.33 5.85
C VAL A 201 0.60 -26.50 7.10
N LEU A 202 1.34 -25.41 6.90
CA LEU A 202 1.68 -24.49 7.99
C LEU A 202 0.39 -23.92 8.63
N SER A 203 0.32 -23.94 9.95
CA SER A 203 -0.82 -23.42 10.72
C SER A 203 -1.05 -21.94 10.45
N VAL A 204 -2.29 -21.47 10.58
CA VAL A 204 -2.68 -20.08 10.25
C VAL A 204 -1.83 -19.04 11.00
N PRO A 205 -1.57 -19.16 12.32
CA PRO A 205 -0.71 -18.21 13.04
C PRO A 205 0.73 -18.22 12.52
N ALA A 206 1.28 -19.40 12.24
CA ALA A 206 2.64 -19.54 11.73
C ALA A 206 2.79 -18.94 10.33
N LYS A 207 1.79 -19.10 9.44
CA LYS A 207 1.74 -18.42 8.14
C LYS A 207 1.71 -16.90 8.28
N LEU A 208 0.91 -16.38 9.22
CA LEU A 208 0.82 -14.94 9.47
C LEU A 208 2.14 -14.37 9.99
N LEU A 209 2.82 -15.08 10.91
CA LEU A 209 4.13 -14.66 11.43
C LEU A 209 5.21 -14.71 10.35
N CYS A 210 5.28 -15.79 9.57
CA CYS A 210 6.22 -15.92 8.45
C CYS A 210 5.99 -14.82 7.40
N GLY A 211 4.72 -14.58 7.04
CA GLY A 211 4.34 -13.52 6.11
C GLY A 211 4.65 -12.12 6.64
N GLY A 212 4.40 -11.87 7.93
CA GLY A 212 4.70 -10.61 8.60
C GLY A 212 6.21 -10.32 8.63
N PHE A 213 7.03 -11.30 9.00
CA PHE A 213 8.48 -11.17 9.01
C PHE A 213 9.06 -11.02 7.59
N ALA A 214 8.61 -11.85 6.64
CA ALA A 214 9.01 -11.72 5.24
C ALA A 214 8.65 -10.35 4.65
N GLY A 215 7.45 -9.84 4.98
CA GLY A 215 7.03 -8.50 4.61
C GLY A 215 7.89 -7.40 5.22
N ALA A 216 8.30 -7.54 6.50
CA ALA A 216 9.20 -6.59 7.16
C ALA A 216 10.59 -6.56 6.50
N VAL A 217 11.16 -7.73 6.20
CA VAL A 217 12.45 -7.83 5.49
C VAL A 217 12.34 -7.22 4.09
N ALA A 218 11.31 -7.57 3.32
CA ALA A 218 11.08 -7.02 1.99
C ALA A 218 10.89 -5.49 2.02
N GLN A 219 10.21 -4.99 3.05
CA GLN A 219 10.04 -3.57 3.27
C GLN A 219 11.38 -2.88 3.53
N SER A 220 12.33 -3.49 4.25
CA SER A 220 13.67 -2.91 4.47
C SER A 220 14.42 -2.65 3.16
N PHE A 221 14.33 -3.57 2.20
CA PHE A 221 14.97 -3.40 0.88
C PHE A 221 14.25 -2.38 -0.01
N SER A 222 12.92 -2.34 0.04
CA SER A 222 12.10 -1.43 -0.77
C SER A 222 11.87 -0.05 -0.14
N TYR A 223 12.27 0.14 1.13
CA TYR A 223 12.02 1.37 1.90
C TYR A 223 12.56 2.64 1.24
N PRO A 224 13.78 2.67 0.65
CA PRO A 224 14.30 3.87 0.00
C PRO A 224 13.39 4.35 -1.14
N LEU A 225 12.84 3.43 -1.93
CA LEU A 225 11.92 3.75 -3.02
C LEU A 225 10.58 4.27 -2.49
N ASP A 226 10.09 3.71 -1.38
CA ASP A 226 8.88 4.20 -0.71
C ASP A 226 9.05 5.62 -0.15
N VAL A 227 10.21 5.94 0.42
CA VAL A 227 10.52 7.30 0.89
C VAL A 227 10.55 8.27 -0.29
N THR A 228 11.23 7.92 -1.38
CA THR A 228 11.27 8.74 -2.61
C THR A 228 9.87 8.95 -3.17
N ARG A 229 9.05 7.89 -3.26
CA ARG A 229 7.65 7.99 -3.66
C ARG A 229 6.89 9.02 -2.82
N ARG A 230 6.97 8.94 -1.49
CA ARG A 230 6.23 9.87 -0.61
C ARG A 230 6.71 11.31 -0.76
N ARG A 231 8.02 11.53 -0.86
CA ARG A 231 8.58 12.87 -1.09
C ARG A 231 8.13 13.47 -2.42
N MET A 232 8.03 12.66 -3.48
CA MET A 232 7.52 13.11 -4.79
C MET A 232 6.00 13.39 -4.76
N GLN A 233 5.19 12.56 -4.10
CA GLN A 233 3.75 12.78 -3.98
C GLN A 233 3.42 14.08 -3.22
N LEU A 234 4.27 14.41 -2.25
CA LEU A 234 4.19 15.62 -1.41
C LEU A 234 5.06 16.77 -1.94
N ALA A 235 5.43 16.73 -3.21
CA ALA A 235 6.05 17.87 -3.89
C ALA A 235 5.21 19.14 -3.67
N MET A 236 5.87 20.29 -3.48
CA MET A 236 5.24 21.59 -3.22
C MET A 236 4.50 21.74 -1.88
N MET A 237 4.46 20.71 -1.02
CA MET A 237 3.91 20.83 0.33
C MET A 237 4.91 21.30 1.38
N ASN A 238 6.22 21.14 1.13
CA ASN A 238 7.29 21.52 2.04
C ASN A 238 8.45 22.12 1.20
N PRO A 239 9.18 23.15 1.67
CA PRO A 239 10.41 23.62 1.00
C PRO A 239 11.37 22.50 0.60
N GLU A 240 11.56 21.48 1.45
CA GLU A 240 12.45 20.34 1.13
C GLU A 240 11.93 19.45 -0.01
N THR A 241 10.61 19.40 -0.23
CA THR A 241 9.98 18.62 -1.30
C THR A 241 9.67 19.46 -2.54
N ALA A 242 9.81 20.79 -2.48
CA ALA A 242 9.55 21.71 -3.59
C ALA A 242 10.40 21.38 -4.84
N LYS A 243 11.63 20.89 -4.65
CA LYS A 243 12.52 20.43 -5.74
C LYS A 243 11.93 19.33 -6.62
N PHE A 244 11.02 18.52 -6.09
CA PHE A 244 10.32 17.49 -6.87
C PHE A 244 9.12 18.03 -7.66
N GLY A 245 8.79 19.31 -7.47
CA GLY A 245 7.68 20.00 -8.11
C GLY A 245 8.04 20.80 -9.36
N LEU A 246 9.33 21.05 -9.59
CA LEU A 246 9.81 22.02 -10.59
C LEU A 246 10.35 21.39 -11.89
N ASN A 247 10.21 20.08 -12.09
CA ASN A 247 10.61 19.35 -13.30
C ASN A 247 9.44 18.72 -14.05
#